data_AF-A0A2V9Q947-F1
#
_entry.id   AF-A0A2V9Q947-F1
#
_cell.length_a   1.000
_cell.length_b   1.000
_cell.length_c   1.000
_cell.angle_alpha   90.00
_cell.angle_beta   90.00
_cell.angle_gamma   90.00
#
_symmetry.space_group_name_H-M   'P 1'
#
loop_
_entity.id
_entity.type
_entity.pdbx_description
1 polymer ?
#
loop_
_entity_poly.entity_id
_entity_poly.type
_entity_poly.pdbx_seq_one_letter_code
_entity_poly.pdbx_strand_id
1 'polypeptide(L)'
;LSTLHTNGAPETITRLMNMGIEPFLVATSVHLICAQRLVRRICKDCAEPVDVPVQTLIEEGYTTEESKTVKIHKGKGCTTCNNTGYKGRAGLYEVMEVDDEIKELVLVGASAVELKKKAIERGMLTLRRSGLIKVAAGVTTLEEVARETIH
;
A
#
# COMPACT_ATOMS: atom_id res chain seq x y z
N LEU A 1 10.49 3.69 -19.06
CA LEU A 1 10.14 2.99 -17.82
C LEU A 1 11.44 2.62 -17.10
N SER A 2 11.54 2.90 -15.80
CA SER A 2 12.71 2.58 -14.97
C SER A 2 12.24 2.10 -13.59
N THR A 3 13.15 1.54 -12.80
CA THR A 3 12.88 1.03 -11.46
C THR A 3 13.83 1.64 -10.44
N LEU A 4 13.34 1.94 -9.24
CA LEU A 4 14.14 2.45 -8.13
C LEU A 4 13.74 1.73 -6.83
N HIS A 5 14.70 1.55 -5.93
CA HIS A 5 14.44 0.94 -4.62
C HIS A 5 14.15 2.03 -3.59
N THR A 6 12.87 2.16 -3.24
CA THR A 6 12.34 3.12 -2.27
C THR A 6 11.20 2.49 -1.46
N ASN A 7 10.78 3.15 -0.39
CA ASN A 7 9.75 2.64 0.51
C ASN A 7 8.31 3.00 0.08
N GLY A 8 8.16 3.96 -0.82
CA GLY A 8 6.88 4.46 -1.29
C GLY A 8 7.04 5.39 -2.50
N ALA A 9 5.91 5.78 -3.08
CA ALA A 9 5.89 6.65 -4.25
C ALA A 9 6.41 8.07 -3.92
N PRO A 10 5.99 8.73 -2.83
CA PRO A 10 6.50 10.07 -2.45
C PRO A 10 8.01 10.08 -2.20
N GLU A 11 8.53 9.07 -1.51
CA GLU A 11 9.97 8.95 -1.17
C GLU A 11 10.85 8.80 -2.43
N THR A 12 10.26 8.39 -3.56
CA THR A 12 10.96 8.31 -4.84
C THR A 12 11.34 9.68 -5.38
N ILE A 13 10.50 10.70 -5.19
CA ILE A 13 10.83 12.09 -5.57
C ILE A 13 12.05 12.55 -4.75
N THR A 14 12.00 12.39 -3.43
CA THR A 14 13.12 12.76 -2.55
C THR A 14 14.39 11.98 -2.90
N ARG A 15 14.28 10.69 -3.25
CA ARG A 15 15.44 9.89 -3.65
C ARG A 15 16.08 10.40 -4.95
N LEU A 16 15.28 10.81 -5.94
CA LEU A 16 15.78 11.40 -7.19
C LEU A 16 16.55 12.71 -6.92
N MET A 17 15.99 13.58 -6.08
CA MET A 17 16.66 14.84 -5.69
C MET A 17 17.96 14.58 -4.92
N ASN A 18 17.97 13.61 -4.00
CA ASN A 18 19.17 13.20 -3.26
C ASN A 18 20.27 12.61 -4.17
N MET A 19 19.91 12.14 -5.37
CA MET A 19 20.88 11.69 -6.39
C MET A 19 21.41 12.82 -7.26
N GLY A 20 21.03 14.08 -6.98
CA GLY A 20 21.49 15.26 -7.70
C GLY A 20 20.65 15.63 -8.92
N ILE A 21 19.44 15.06 -9.06
CA ILE A 21 18.53 15.45 -10.14
C ILE A 21 17.81 16.74 -9.73
N GLU A 22 17.92 17.76 -10.58
CA GLU A 22 17.26 19.05 -10.36
C GLU A 22 15.73 18.90 -10.24
N PRO A 23 15.07 19.55 -9.26
CA PRO A 23 13.62 19.40 -9.02
C PRO A 23 12.76 19.68 -10.25
N PHE A 24 13.14 20.66 -11.08
CA PHE A 24 12.45 20.97 -12.32
C PHE A 24 12.41 19.76 -13.27
N LEU A 25 13.52 19.03 -13.42
CA LEU A 25 13.56 17.84 -14.28
C LEU A 25 12.68 16.72 -13.73
N VAL A 26 12.62 16.56 -12.41
CA VAL A 26 11.72 15.58 -11.76
C VAL A 26 10.27 15.94 -12.06
N ALA A 27 9.89 17.21 -11.86
CA ALA A 27 8.52 17.69 -12.07
C ALA A 27 8.06 17.60 -13.53
N THR A 28 8.94 17.87 -14.51
CA THR A 28 8.54 17.86 -15.93
C THR A 28 8.65 16.50 -16.60
N SER A 29 9.50 15.60 -16.11
CA SER A 29 9.85 14.34 -16.80
C SER A 29 9.19 13.11 -16.20
N VAL A 30 8.77 13.18 -14.93
CA VAL A 30 8.10 12.07 -14.25
C VAL A 30 6.58 12.27 -14.38
N HIS A 31 5.90 11.30 -14.99
CA HIS A 31 4.44 11.31 -15.10
C HIS A 31 3.75 10.56 -13.94
N LEU A 32 4.34 9.43 -13.53
CA LEU A 32 3.73 8.52 -12.57
C LEU A 32 4.80 7.75 -11.83
N ILE A 33 4.58 7.53 -10.53
CA ILE A 33 5.42 6.69 -9.68
C ILE A 33 4.52 5.60 -9.09
N CYS A 34 4.92 4.34 -9.27
CA CYS A 34 4.24 3.20 -8.70
C CYS A 34 5.15 2.50 -7.69
N ALA A 35 4.78 2.55 -6.41
CA ALA A 35 5.36 1.69 -5.39
C ALA A 35 4.53 0.42 -5.25
N GLN A 36 5.20 -0.72 -5.05
CA GLN A 36 4.53 -2.01 -4.95
C GLN A 36 5.14 -2.93 -3.90
N ARG A 37 4.29 -3.75 -3.28
CA ARG A 37 4.67 -4.85 -2.39
C ARG A 37 3.91 -6.12 -2.78
N LEU A 38 4.43 -7.29 -2.43
CA LEU A 38 3.76 -8.56 -2.65
C LEU A 38 3.35 -9.17 -1.31
N VAL A 39 2.06 -9.45 -1.18
CA VAL A 39 1.50 -10.19 -0.04
C VAL A 39 1.10 -11.60 -0.49
N ARG A 40 1.15 -12.55 0.44
CA ARG A 40 0.63 -13.91 0.23
C ARG A 40 -0.89 -13.89 0.20
N ARG A 41 -1.49 -14.71 -0.66
CA ARG A 41 -2.95 -14.84 -0.75
C ARG A 41 -3.47 -15.92 0.17
N ILE A 42 -4.63 -15.71 0.79
CA ILE A 42 -5.32 -16.75 1.57
C ILE A 42 -5.61 -17.94 0.66
N CYS A 43 -5.33 -19.15 1.14
CA CYS A 43 -5.68 -20.36 0.43
C CYS A 43 -7.20 -20.52 0.37
N LYS A 44 -7.76 -20.63 -0.85
CA LYS A 44 -9.21 -20.75 -1.06
C LYS A 44 -9.82 -22.01 -0.47
N ASP A 45 -9.08 -23.11 -0.42
CA ASP A 45 -9.59 -24.42 0.04
C ASP A 45 -9.74 -24.49 1.57
N CYS A 46 -9.04 -23.61 2.30
CA CYS A 46 -9.02 -23.63 3.75
C CYS A 46 -9.25 -22.23 4.35
N ALA A 47 -9.87 -21.32 3.59
CA ALA A 47 -10.24 -20.00 4.07
C ALA A 47 -11.38 -20.12 5.10
N GLU A 48 -11.22 -19.48 6.24
CA GLU A 48 -12.22 -19.43 7.30
C GLU A 48 -12.34 -18.00 7.85
N PRO A 49 -13.54 -17.57 8.27
CA PRO A 49 -13.70 -16.29 8.94
C PRO A 49 -12.98 -16.31 10.29
N VAL A 50 -12.40 -15.17 10.67
CA VAL A 50 -11.82 -14.95 11.98
C VAL A 50 -12.45 -13.72 12.61
N ASP A 51 -12.84 -13.84 13.87
CA ASP A 51 -13.34 -12.70 14.63
C ASP A 51 -12.17 -11.87 15.11
N VAL A 52 -12.17 -10.59 14.74
CA VAL A 52 -11.12 -9.63 15.09
C VAL A 52 -11.78 -8.48 15.83
N PRO A 53 -11.32 -8.12 17.03
CA PRO A 53 -11.90 -7.00 17.78
C PRO A 53 -11.93 -5.73 16.94
N VAL A 54 -13.05 -5.00 17.01
CA VAL A 54 -13.25 -3.71 16.31
C VAL A 54 -12.10 -2.74 16.59
N GLN A 55 -11.60 -2.74 17.82
CA GLN A 55 -10.47 -1.90 18.23
C GLN A 55 -9.20 -2.22 17.44
N THR A 56 -8.85 -3.49 17.27
CA THR A 56 -7.71 -3.93 16.46
C THR A 56 -7.88 -3.52 14.99
N LEU A 57 -9.10 -3.61 14.45
CA LEU A 57 -9.36 -3.19 13.06
C LEU A 57 -9.14 -1.68 12.85
N ILE A 58 -9.53 -0.86 13.83
CA ILE A 58 -9.29 0.59 13.80
C ILE A 58 -7.79 0.88 13.88
N GLU A 59 -7.07 0.21 14.79
CA GLU A 59 -5.61 0.33 14.93
C GLU A 59 -4.86 -0.09 13.65
N GLU A 60 -5.37 -1.10 12.94
CA GLU A 60 -4.83 -1.52 11.65
C GLU A 60 -5.08 -0.49 10.53
N GLY A 61 -6.03 0.42 10.69
CA GLY A 61 -6.31 1.53 9.78
C GLY A 61 -7.65 1.47 9.04
N TYR A 62 -8.61 0.65 9.49
CA TYR A 62 -9.99 0.76 9.05
C TYR A 62 -10.68 1.96 9.71
N THR A 63 -11.67 2.54 9.02
CA THR A 63 -12.56 3.53 9.66
C THR A 63 -13.51 2.84 10.65
N THR A 64 -14.08 3.60 11.58
CA THR A 64 -15.06 3.09 12.56
C THR A 64 -16.29 2.43 11.92
N GLU A 65 -16.67 2.84 10.71
CA GLU A 65 -17.81 2.24 10.00
C GLU A 65 -17.41 0.95 9.26
N GLU A 66 -16.20 0.93 8.69
CA GLU A 66 -15.65 -0.28 8.07
C GLU A 66 -15.40 -1.37 9.11
N SER A 67 -14.87 -1.02 10.28
CA SER A 67 -14.52 -1.99 11.32
C SER A 67 -15.72 -2.73 11.90
N LYS A 68 -16.93 -2.18 11.79
CA LYS A 68 -18.18 -2.84 12.20
C LYS A 68 -18.70 -3.87 11.20
N THR A 69 -18.29 -3.76 9.93
CA THR A 69 -18.90 -4.52 8.81
C THR A 69 -17.93 -5.45 8.10
N VAL A 70 -16.62 -5.16 8.19
CA VAL A 70 -15.59 -5.93 7.51
C VAL A 70 -15.50 -7.36 8.06
N LYS A 71 -15.41 -8.33 7.15
CA LYS A 71 -15.22 -9.74 7.49
C LYS A 71 -13.79 -10.16 7.23
N ILE A 72 -13.06 -10.48 8.28
CA ILE A 72 -11.67 -10.93 8.18
C ILE A 72 -11.64 -12.44 7.98
N HIS A 73 -10.74 -12.88 7.11
CA HIS A 73 -10.53 -14.29 6.82
C HIS A 73 -9.07 -14.65 7.06
N LYS A 74 -8.82 -15.91 7.39
CA LYS A 74 -7.49 -16.51 7.46
C LYS A 74 -7.52 -17.91 6.84
N GLY A 75 -6.36 -18.44 6.48
CA GLY A 75 -6.25 -19.83 6.06
C GLY A 75 -5.88 -20.72 7.26
N LYS A 76 -6.69 -21.75 7.57
CA LYS A 76 -6.37 -22.69 8.66
C LYS A 76 -5.20 -23.65 8.37
N GLY A 77 -4.85 -23.80 7.08
CA GLY A 77 -3.88 -24.77 6.61
C GLY A 77 -4.55 -26.05 6.08
N CYS A 78 -4.07 -26.53 4.92
CA CYS A 78 -4.49 -27.78 4.32
C CYS A 78 -3.38 -28.32 3.42
N THR A 79 -3.57 -29.53 2.89
CA THR A 79 -2.64 -30.16 1.93
C THR A 79 -2.40 -29.29 0.69
N THR A 80 -3.42 -28.61 0.17
CA THR A 80 -3.30 -27.76 -1.04
C THR A 80 -2.33 -26.59 -0.88
N CYS A 81 -2.17 -26.08 0.35
CA CYS A 81 -1.27 -24.98 0.68
C CYS A 81 -0.08 -25.40 1.54
N ASN A 82 0.22 -26.70 1.63
CA ASN A 82 1.28 -27.27 2.47
C ASN A 82 1.16 -26.80 3.93
N ASN A 83 -0.06 -26.77 4.46
CA ASN A 83 -0.39 -26.33 5.82
C ASN A 83 0.02 -24.89 6.17
N THR A 84 0.32 -24.04 5.18
CA THR A 84 0.70 -22.64 5.42
C THR A 84 -0.48 -21.69 5.63
N GLY A 85 -1.66 -22.05 5.14
CA GLY A 85 -2.82 -21.16 5.05
C GLY A 85 -2.80 -20.21 3.84
N TYR A 86 -1.72 -20.21 3.05
CA TYR A 86 -1.54 -19.28 1.93
C TYR A 86 -1.26 -20.01 0.60
N LYS A 87 -1.77 -19.48 -0.51
CA LYS A 87 -1.47 -20.00 -1.86
C LYS A 87 -1.46 -18.89 -2.91
N GLY A 88 -0.29 -18.63 -3.47
CA GLY A 88 -0.07 -17.54 -4.44
C GLY A 88 0.18 -16.19 -3.77
N ARG A 89 0.30 -15.14 -4.61
CA ARG A 89 0.60 -13.77 -4.17
C ARG A 89 -0.34 -12.76 -4.82
N ALA A 90 -0.51 -11.60 -4.19
CA ALA A 90 -1.23 -10.44 -4.70
C ALA A 90 -0.37 -9.18 -4.53
N GLY A 91 -0.48 -8.24 -5.47
CA GLY A 91 0.22 -6.97 -5.40
C GLY A 91 -0.55 -5.96 -4.54
N LEU A 92 0.17 -5.23 -3.69
CA LEU A 92 -0.27 -3.96 -3.12
C LEU A 92 0.35 -2.86 -3.97
N TYR A 93 -0.44 -1.86 -4.36
CA TYR A 93 0.01 -0.79 -5.23
C TYR A 93 -0.30 0.55 -4.60
N GLU A 94 0.67 1.44 -4.64
CA GLU A 94 0.55 2.85 -4.33
C GLU A 94 1.00 3.61 -5.58
N VAL A 95 0.02 4.23 -6.24
CA VAL A 95 0.19 4.83 -7.57
C VAL A 95 -0.01 6.33 -7.42
N MET A 96 1.09 7.07 -7.53
CA MET A 96 1.10 8.52 -7.43
C MET A 96 1.26 9.12 -8.83
N GLU A 97 0.24 9.82 -9.30
CA GLU A 97 0.35 10.67 -10.48
C GLU A 97 1.09 11.97 -10.11
N VAL A 98 1.98 12.42 -10.99
CA VAL A 98 2.70 13.69 -10.82
C VAL A 98 1.94 14.77 -11.59
N ASP A 99 0.81 15.16 -11.03
CA ASP A 99 -0.03 16.25 -11.55
C ASP A 99 0.53 17.63 -11.20
N ASP A 100 -0.14 18.70 -11.63
CA ASP A 100 0.39 20.06 -11.47
C ASP A 100 0.52 20.47 -9.98
N GLU A 101 -0.36 20.02 -9.09
CA GLU A 101 -0.23 20.27 -7.65
C GLU A 101 0.99 19.57 -7.06
N ILE A 102 1.25 18.32 -7.46
CA ILE A 102 2.46 17.59 -7.03
C ILE A 102 3.72 18.24 -7.61
N LYS A 103 3.70 18.66 -8.88
CA LYS A 103 4.85 19.36 -9.51
C LYS A 103 5.22 20.62 -8.76
N GLU A 104 4.24 21.44 -8.38
CA GLU A 104 4.49 22.65 -7.58
C GLU A 104 5.19 22.31 -6.26
N LEU A 105 4.74 21.26 -5.56
CA LEU A 105 5.37 20.78 -4.34
C LEU A 105 6.82 20.29 -4.56
N VAL A 106 7.09 19.63 -5.69
CA VAL A 106 8.46 19.23 -6.05
C VAL A 106 9.35 20.46 -6.26
N LEU A 107 8.87 21.47 -6.98
CA LEU A 107 9.63 22.68 -7.30
C LEU A 107 10.01 23.50 -6.07
N VAL A 108 9.15 23.54 -5.05
CA VAL A 108 9.43 24.23 -3.77
C VAL A 108 10.21 23.37 -2.78
N GLY A 109 10.57 22.13 -3.15
CA GLY A 109 11.36 21.23 -2.32
C GLY A 109 10.57 20.65 -1.12
N ALA A 110 9.27 20.41 -1.29
CA ALA A 110 8.44 19.84 -0.23
C ALA A 110 8.94 18.46 0.23
N SER A 111 8.69 18.14 1.50
CA SER A 111 9.03 16.86 2.09
C SER A 111 8.17 15.71 1.53
N ALA A 112 8.67 14.47 1.67
CA ALA A 112 7.90 13.28 1.30
C ALA A 112 6.55 13.18 2.04
N VAL A 113 6.47 13.72 3.26
CA VAL A 113 5.23 13.75 4.06
C VAL A 113 4.19 14.69 3.45
N GLU A 114 4.62 15.88 3.02
CA GLU A 114 3.75 16.86 2.35
C GLU A 114 3.26 16.35 1.01
N LEU A 115 4.17 15.78 0.20
CA LEU A 115 3.84 15.12 -1.07
C LEU A 115 2.83 13.98 -0.87
N LYS A 116 3.05 13.12 0.14
CA LYS A 116 2.15 12.02 0.48
C LYS A 116 0.76 12.51 0.86
N LYS A 117 0.69 13.54 1.73
CA LYS A 117 -0.59 14.12 2.16
C LYS A 117 -1.37 14.64 0.95
N LYS A 118 -0.71 15.43 0.10
CA LYS A 118 -1.32 15.96 -1.12
C LYS A 118 -1.77 14.86 -2.08
N ALA A 119 -0.92 13.84 -2.31
CA ALA A 119 -1.29 12.72 -3.17
C ALA A 119 -2.51 11.95 -2.65
N ILE A 120 -2.63 11.76 -1.33
CA ILE A 120 -3.81 11.12 -0.72
C ILE A 120 -5.06 12.00 -0.90
N GLU A 121 -4.97 13.32 -0.72
CA GLU A 121 -6.07 14.26 -1.00
C GLU A 121 -6.54 14.16 -2.46
N ARG A 122 -5.61 13.89 -3.39
CA ARG A 122 -5.86 13.68 -4.82
C ARG A 122 -6.34 12.27 -5.18
N GLY A 123 -6.54 11.40 -4.19
CA GLY A 123 -7.10 10.05 -4.38
C GLY A 123 -6.08 8.92 -4.47
N MET A 124 -4.80 9.18 -4.22
CA MET A 124 -3.80 8.11 -4.10
C MET A 124 -4.13 7.19 -2.92
N LEU A 125 -4.26 5.89 -3.20
CA LEU A 125 -4.29 4.88 -2.15
C LEU A 125 -2.87 4.55 -1.71
N THR A 126 -2.64 4.56 -0.39
CA THR A 126 -1.37 4.09 0.17
C THR A 126 -1.24 2.57 0.04
N LEU A 127 -0.02 2.04 0.14
CA LEU A 127 0.21 0.58 0.19
C LEU A 127 -0.65 -0.09 1.27
N ARG A 128 -0.70 0.50 2.48
CA ARG A 128 -1.52 0.04 3.61
C ARG A 128 -2.99 0.00 3.23
N ARG A 129 -3.53 1.10 2.67
CA ARG A 129 -4.95 1.17 2.29
C ARG A 129 -5.31 0.19 1.18
N SER A 130 -4.46 0.06 0.16
CA SER A 130 -4.58 -0.97 -0.88
C SER A 130 -4.57 -2.41 -0.30
N GLY A 131 -3.81 -2.63 0.78
CA GLY A 131 -3.80 -3.88 1.53
C GLY A 131 -5.10 -4.12 2.28
N LEU A 132 -5.58 -3.15 3.05
CA LEU A 132 -6.83 -3.29 3.81
C LEU A 132 -8.04 -3.56 2.92
N ILE A 133 -8.13 -2.91 1.75
CA ILE A 133 -9.17 -3.20 0.76
C ILE A 133 -9.12 -4.68 0.32
N LYS A 134 -7.92 -5.24 0.15
CA LYS A 134 -7.75 -6.67 -0.20
C LYS A 134 -8.04 -7.61 0.96
N VAL A 135 -7.80 -7.19 2.19
CA VAL A 135 -8.19 -7.95 3.39
C VAL A 135 -9.72 -8.03 3.48
N ALA A 136 -10.41 -6.90 3.31
CA ALA A 136 -11.87 -6.85 3.30
C ALA A 136 -12.47 -7.73 2.19
N ALA A 137 -11.77 -7.86 1.05
CA ALA A 137 -12.15 -8.75 -0.05
C ALA A 137 -11.75 -10.24 0.16
N GLY A 138 -11.18 -10.61 1.32
CA GLY A 138 -10.76 -11.99 1.62
C GLY A 138 -9.57 -12.48 0.79
N VAL A 139 -8.76 -11.58 0.23
CA VAL A 139 -7.63 -11.95 -0.65
C VAL A 139 -6.37 -12.24 0.15
N THR A 140 -6.11 -11.48 1.20
CA THR A 140 -4.92 -11.55 2.07
C THR A 140 -5.35 -11.36 3.53
N THR A 141 -4.44 -11.57 4.48
CA THR A 141 -4.71 -11.36 5.91
C THR A 141 -4.17 -10.03 6.42
N LEU A 142 -4.60 -9.62 7.62
CA LEU A 142 -4.09 -8.42 8.29
C LEU A 142 -2.58 -8.52 8.55
N GLU A 143 -2.10 -9.69 8.96
CA GLU A 143 -0.68 -9.92 9.28
C GLU A 143 0.21 -9.74 8.06
N GLU A 144 -0.24 -10.20 6.88
CA GLU A 144 0.46 -9.96 5.62
C GLU A 144 0.57 -8.48 5.29
N VAL A 145 -0.53 -7.74 5.43
CA VAL A 145 -0.53 -6.30 5.13
C VAL A 145 0.37 -5.56 6.12
N ALA A 146 0.25 -5.84 7.42
CA ALA A 146 1.08 -5.23 8.44
C ALA A 146 2.57 -5.46 8.17
N ARG A 147 2.97 -6.71 7.89
CA ARG A 147 4.37 -7.05 7.62
C ARG A 147 4.95 -6.30 6.41
N GLU A 148 4.18 -6.17 5.33
CA GLU A 148 4.69 -5.61 4.07
C GLU A 148 4.56 -4.07 3.98
N THR A 149 3.84 -3.42 4.91
CA THR A 149 3.52 -1.98 4.80
C THR A 149 3.88 -1.13 6.02
N ILE A 150 4.29 -1.74 7.13
CA ILE A 150 4.82 -1.00 8.29
C ILE A 150 6.30 -0.69 8.04
N HIS A 151 6.65 0.60 8.06
CA HIS A 151 8.00 1.14 7.93
C HIS A 151 8.22 2.17 9.02
#